data_AF-A0A6G8Q2A7-F1
#
_entry.id   AF-A0A6G8Q2A7-F1
#
_cell.length_a   1.000
_cell.length_b   1.000
_cell.length_c   1.000
_cell.angle_alpha   90.00
_cell.angle_beta   90.00
_cell.angle_gamma   90.00
#
_symmetry.space_group_name_H-M   'P 1'
#
loop_
_entity.id
_entity.type
_entity.pdbx_description
1 polymer ?
#
loop_
_entity_poly.entity_id
_entity_poly.type
_entity_poly.pdbx_seq_one_letter_code
_entity_poly.pdbx_strand_id
1 'polypeptide(L)'
;MIGFGIYVTASLFLFDRSEYENYLSPFYSPPVGFPEWLPTWLTPAVFVLWIPLGFRATCYYYRKAYYRSFFWDPPACSSKAQQREPRSPENYRGETALFVLNNIHRYFLYGSLIVLVFLWYDTALAFLPQGSFGISLGSIIFLINVSLISAYTLSCHSLRHLIGGQVDCYSCVTGGNARRKAYNWLSVLNRQHALWAWLSLFSLLITDIYVRLLLAGAITDLRIL
;
A
#
# COMPACT_ATOMS: atom_id res chain seq x y z
N MET A 1 -3.46 -0.70 -13.49
CA MET A 1 -4.25 0.15 -12.56
C MET A 1 -5.76 -0.05 -12.71
N ILE A 2 -6.34 0.08 -13.92
CA ILE A 2 -7.79 -0.10 -14.12
C ILE A 2 -8.28 -1.48 -13.66
N GLY A 3 -7.63 -2.57 -14.09
CA GLY A 3 -8.01 -3.92 -13.65
C GLY A 3 -7.93 -4.13 -12.14
N PHE A 4 -6.91 -3.59 -11.49
CA PHE A 4 -6.81 -3.60 -10.03
C PHE A 4 -7.95 -2.81 -9.37
N GLY A 5 -8.28 -1.64 -9.91
CA GLY A 5 -9.42 -0.83 -9.43
C GLY A 5 -10.75 -1.58 -9.55
N ILE A 6 -11.02 -2.20 -10.71
CA ILE A 6 -12.22 -3.02 -10.93
C ILE A 6 -12.27 -4.18 -9.92
N TYR A 7 -11.14 -4.86 -9.71
CA TYR A 7 -11.06 -5.98 -8.78
C TYR A 7 -11.31 -5.56 -7.33
N VAL A 8 -10.70 -4.45 -6.88
CA VAL A 8 -10.93 -3.90 -5.54
C VAL A 8 -12.39 -3.49 -5.37
N THR A 9 -12.98 -2.82 -6.37
CA THR A 9 -14.40 -2.47 -6.37
C THR A 9 -15.26 -3.72 -6.26
N ALA A 10 -15.06 -4.72 -7.12
CA ALA A 10 -15.76 -6.00 -7.02
C ALA A 10 -15.60 -6.63 -5.62
N SER A 11 -14.41 -6.48 -5.02
CA SER A 11 -14.14 -7.04 -3.69
C SER A 11 -14.89 -6.38 -2.54
N LEU A 12 -15.30 -5.12 -2.71
CA LEU A 12 -16.11 -4.38 -1.74
C LEU A 12 -17.59 -4.78 -1.73
N PHE A 13 -18.08 -5.42 -2.80
CA PHE A 13 -19.51 -5.71 -2.99
C PHE A 13 -19.84 -7.20 -3.10
N LEU A 14 -18.90 -8.03 -3.56
CA LEU A 14 -19.22 -9.40 -3.99
C LEU A 14 -18.72 -10.49 -3.04
N PHE A 15 -17.87 -10.17 -2.07
CA PHE A 15 -17.20 -11.19 -1.27
C PHE A 15 -17.37 -11.00 0.23
N ASP A 16 -18.33 -11.70 0.81
CA ASP A 16 -18.63 -11.64 2.25
C ASP A 16 -17.67 -12.47 3.11
N ARG A 17 -17.07 -13.52 2.53
CA ARG A 17 -16.06 -14.35 3.22
C ARG A 17 -14.67 -13.83 2.92
N SER A 18 -13.91 -13.56 3.98
CA SER A 18 -12.57 -12.99 3.92
C SER A 18 -11.49 -13.88 4.54
N GLU A 19 -11.88 -14.94 5.23
CA GLU A 19 -10.98 -15.76 6.04
C GLU A 19 -11.14 -17.26 5.72
N TYR A 20 -10.02 -17.92 5.43
CA TYR A 20 -9.94 -19.37 5.26
C TYR A 20 -8.92 -19.92 6.26
N GLU A 21 -9.39 -20.68 7.26
CA GLU A 21 -8.57 -21.11 8.39
C GLU A 21 -7.81 -19.93 9.02
N ASN A 22 -6.47 -19.89 8.93
CA ASN A 22 -5.66 -18.80 9.45
C ASN A 22 -5.27 -17.77 8.39
N TYR A 23 -5.79 -17.86 7.17
CA TYR A 23 -5.54 -16.89 6.12
C TYR A 23 -6.64 -15.85 6.07
N LEU A 24 -6.35 -14.67 6.59
CA LEU A 24 -7.18 -13.48 6.41
C LEU A 24 -6.76 -12.75 5.14
N SER A 25 -7.69 -12.46 4.25
CA SER A 25 -7.42 -11.63 3.07
C SER A 25 -6.81 -10.28 3.49
N PRO A 26 -5.75 -9.81 2.81
CA PRO A 26 -5.11 -8.53 3.13
C PRO A 26 -6.03 -7.31 2.93
N PHE A 27 -7.19 -7.49 2.27
CA PHE A 27 -8.20 -6.44 2.12
C PHE A 27 -9.07 -6.24 3.36
N TYR A 28 -9.09 -7.24 4.24
CA TYR A 28 -9.93 -7.30 5.44
C TYR A 28 -9.12 -7.18 6.73
N SER A 29 -7.83 -6.85 6.64
CA SER A 29 -6.92 -6.70 7.78
C SER A 29 -6.62 -5.23 8.10
N PRO A 30 -6.85 -4.75 9.33
CA PRO A 30 -7.29 -5.48 10.52
C PRO A 30 -8.75 -5.94 10.48
N PRO A 31 -9.09 -7.04 11.18
CA PRO A 31 -10.49 -7.46 11.33
C PRO A 31 -11.25 -6.39 12.12
N VAL A 32 -12.29 -5.86 11.50
CA VAL A 32 -13.17 -4.85 12.08
C VAL A 32 -14.61 -5.34 12.06
N GLY A 33 -15.35 -5.08 13.14
CA GLY A 33 -16.76 -5.41 13.20
C GLY A 33 -17.56 -4.63 12.16
N PHE A 34 -18.62 -5.24 11.63
CA PHE A 34 -19.54 -4.60 10.70
C PHE A 34 -20.84 -4.26 11.42
N PRO A 35 -21.15 -2.97 11.63
CA PRO A 35 -22.38 -2.57 12.29
C PRO A 35 -23.63 -2.96 11.49
N GLU A 36 -24.66 -3.45 12.18
CA GLU A 36 -25.93 -3.89 11.56
C GLU A 36 -26.69 -2.77 10.81
N TRP A 37 -26.41 -1.50 11.12
CA TRP A 37 -27.05 -0.35 10.47
C TRP A 37 -26.47 -0.01 9.10
N LEU A 38 -25.31 -0.59 8.71
CA LEU A 38 -24.77 -0.40 7.38
C LEU A 38 -25.45 -1.31 6.35
N PRO A 39 -25.51 -0.89 5.07
CA PRO A 39 -26.12 -1.69 4.03
C PRO A 39 -25.42 -3.04 3.87
N THR A 40 -26.19 -4.11 3.75
CA THR A 40 -25.70 -5.49 3.62
C THR A 40 -24.89 -5.75 2.34
N TRP A 41 -24.96 -4.86 1.35
CA TRP A 41 -24.17 -4.94 0.13
C TRP A 41 -22.73 -4.42 0.28
N LEU A 42 -22.38 -3.85 1.45
CA LEU A 42 -21.06 -3.32 1.72
C LEU A 42 -20.29 -4.29 2.62
N THR A 43 -19.03 -4.56 2.28
CA THR A 43 -18.20 -5.46 3.10
C THR A 43 -17.34 -4.70 4.11
N PRO A 44 -16.88 -5.35 5.20
CA PRO A 44 -16.00 -4.73 6.21
C PRO A 44 -14.72 -4.11 5.61
N ALA A 45 -14.27 -4.60 4.46
CA ALA A 45 -13.09 -4.10 3.76
C ALA A 45 -13.16 -2.59 3.45
N VAL A 46 -14.36 -1.99 3.37
CA VAL A 46 -14.51 -0.53 3.17
C VAL A 46 -13.81 0.29 4.26
N PHE A 47 -13.84 -0.19 5.51
CA PHE A 47 -13.28 0.51 6.67
C PHE A 47 -11.76 0.44 6.74
N VAL A 48 -11.18 -0.53 6.03
CA VAL A 48 -9.74 -0.78 6.02
C VAL A 48 -9.12 -0.19 4.77
N LEU A 49 -9.67 -0.51 3.59
CA LEU A 49 -9.03 -0.28 2.29
C LEU A 49 -8.77 1.19 1.97
N TRP A 50 -9.59 2.12 2.48
CA TRP A 50 -9.39 3.55 2.24
C TRP A 50 -8.03 4.04 2.77
N ILE A 51 -7.45 3.40 3.79
CA ILE A 51 -6.13 3.76 4.34
C ILE A 51 -4.99 3.43 3.37
N PRO A 52 -4.73 2.16 2.99
CA PRO A 52 -3.65 1.82 2.07
C PRO A 52 -3.94 2.31 0.64
N LEU A 53 -5.21 2.39 0.21
CA LEU A 53 -5.55 3.01 -1.07
C LEU A 53 -5.30 4.51 -1.03
N GLY A 54 -5.66 5.20 0.05
CA GLY A 54 -5.36 6.61 0.26
C GLY A 54 -3.86 6.87 0.28
N PHE A 55 -3.07 6.01 0.94
CA PHE A 55 -1.61 6.08 0.93
C PHE A 55 -1.04 6.00 -0.49
N ARG A 56 -1.51 5.06 -1.31
CA ARG A 56 -1.12 4.94 -2.72
C ARG A 56 -1.61 6.13 -3.54
N ALA A 57 -2.88 6.50 -3.45
CA ALA A 57 -3.48 7.57 -4.24
C ALA A 57 -2.86 8.95 -3.95
N THR A 58 -2.46 9.20 -2.71
CA THR A 58 -1.80 10.46 -2.32
C THR A 58 -0.29 10.46 -2.55
N CYS A 59 0.31 9.32 -2.92
CA CYS A 59 1.73 9.22 -3.22
C CYS A 59 2.10 9.98 -4.49
N TYR A 60 3.19 10.75 -4.46
CA TYR A 60 3.70 11.50 -5.62
C TYR A 60 3.90 10.62 -6.87
N TYR A 61 4.37 9.38 -6.70
CA TYR A 61 4.56 8.45 -7.81
C TYR A 61 3.23 8.12 -8.51
N TYR A 62 2.22 7.67 -7.76
CA TYR A 62 0.91 7.31 -8.31
C TYR A 62 0.19 8.54 -8.85
N ARG A 63 0.35 9.70 -8.20
CA ARG A 63 -0.11 10.99 -8.73
C ARG A 63 0.37 11.21 -10.14
N LYS A 64 1.68 11.23 -10.32
CA LYS A 64 2.29 11.38 -11.63
C LYS A 64 1.76 10.35 -12.64
N ALA A 65 1.50 9.12 -12.21
CA ALA A 65 0.94 8.09 -13.08
C ALA A 65 -0.50 8.38 -13.53
N TYR A 66 -1.42 8.66 -12.60
CA TYR A 66 -2.83 8.90 -12.95
C TYR A 66 -3.06 10.25 -13.64
N TYR A 67 -2.27 11.29 -13.34
CA TYR A 67 -2.30 12.56 -14.09
C TYR A 67 -1.92 12.37 -15.55
N ARG A 68 -0.88 11.59 -15.83
CA ARG A 68 -0.47 11.27 -17.21
C ARG A 68 -1.46 10.38 -17.94
N SER A 69 -2.03 9.39 -17.25
CA SER A 69 -2.92 8.41 -17.86
C SER A 69 -4.36 8.92 -18.08
N PHE A 70 -4.91 9.70 -17.14
CA PHE A 70 -6.33 10.10 -17.18
C PHE A 70 -6.53 11.60 -17.44
N PHE A 71 -5.55 12.44 -17.12
CA PHE A 71 -5.62 13.89 -17.30
C PHE A 71 -4.69 14.39 -18.41
N TRP A 72 -4.06 13.49 -19.16
CA TRP A 72 -3.16 13.76 -20.29
C TRP A 72 -2.03 14.75 -20.00
N ASP A 73 -1.54 14.77 -18.76
CA ASP A 73 -0.36 15.56 -18.44
C ASP A 73 0.83 15.15 -19.33
N PRO A 74 1.52 16.12 -19.94
CA PRO A 74 2.57 15.83 -20.90
C PRO A 74 3.75 15.10 -20.24
N PRO A 75 4.41 14.18 -20.98
CA PRO A 75 5.65 13.58 -20.51
C PRO A 75 6.74 14.65 -20.37
N ALA A 76 7.61 14.52 -19.36
CA ALA A 76 8.56 15.53 -18.89
C ALA A 76 9.63 15.99 -19.91
N CYS A 77 9.60 15.50 -21.15
CA CYS A 77 10.53 15.85 -22.21
C CYS A 77 9.82 16.24 -23.53
N SER A 78 8.50 16.46 -23.52
CA SER A 78 7.85 17.02 -24.71
C SER A 78 8.18 18.51 -24.81
N SER A 79 8.83 18.94 -25.89
CA SER A 79 9.03 20.37 -26.18
C SER A 79 7.71 21.14 -26.32
N LYS A 80 6.60 20.42 -26.53
CA LYS A 80 5.22 20.93 -26.55
C LYS A 80 4.48 20.71 -25.22
N ALA A 81 5.17 20.28 -24.15
CA ALA A 81 4.55 20.02 -22.85
C ALA A 81 3.84 21.27 -22.32
N GLN A 82 4.54 22.42 -22.30
CA GLN A 82 3.93 23.68 -21.89
C GLN A 82 2.83 24.18 -22.85
N GLN A 83 2.81 23.76 -24.11
CA GLN A 83 1.76 24.15 -25.07
C GLN A 83 0.44 23.40 -24.85
N ARG A 84 0.49 22.23 -24.19
CA ARG A 84 -0.67 21.43 -23.83
C ARG A 84 -1.16 21.70 -22.41
N GLU A 85 -0.38 22.39 -21.59
CA GLU A 85 -0.83 22.88 -20.29
C GLU A 85 -1.84 24.03 -20.56
N PRO A 86 -3.12 23.88 -20.18
CA PRO A 86 -4.13 24.92 -20.42
C PRO A 86 -3.92 26.19 -19.58
N ARG A 87 -2.91 26.20 -18.70
CA ARG A 87 -2.53 27.34 -17.84
C ARG A 87 -1.31 28.01 -18.45
N SER A 88 -1.33 29.34 -18.61
CA SER A 88 -0.13 30.06 -19.02
C SER A 88 0.99 29.84 -17.99
N PRO A 89 2.27 29.74 -18.41
CA PRO A 89 3.41 29.58 -17.48
C PRO A 89 3.44 30.64 -16.37
N GLU A 90 2.92 31.81 -16.69
CA GLU A 90 2.85 33.04 -15.89
C GLU A 90 1.75 32.96 -14.82
N ASN A 91 0.70 32.19 -15.08
CA ASN A 91 -0.44 31.94 -14.18
C ASN A 91 -0.39 30.55 -13.53
N TYR A 92 0.70 29.80 -13.73
CA TYR A 92 0.95 28.56 -13.01
C TYR A 92 1.24 28.89 -11.54
N ARG A 93 0.20 28.95 -10.72
CA ARG A 93 0.28 29.21 -9.27
C ARG A 93 0.93 28.06 -8.48
N GLY A 94 1.60 27.14 -9.17
CA GLY A 94 1.89 25.82 -8.64
C GLY A 94 0.62 25.09 -8.25
N GLU A 95 0.80 23.93 -7.65
CA GLU A 95 -0.30 23.09 -7.20
C GLU A 95 -0.87 23.57 -5.83
N THR A 96 -1.00 24.88 -5.61
CA THR A 96 -1.26 25.52 -4.29
C THR A 96 -2.65 25.30 -3.69
N ALA A 97 -3.64 24.82 -4.44
CA ALA A 97 -5.01 24.60 -3.94
C ALA A 97 -5.25 23.16 -3.44
N LEU A 98 -4.96 22.15 -4.27
CA LEU A 98 -5.19 20.72 -3.96
C LEU A 98 -4.02 20.05 -3.18
N PHE A 99 -2.94 20.77 -2.87
CA PHE A 99 -1.75 20.21 -2.20
C PHE A 99 -1.91 19.93 -0.72
N VAL A 100 -3.07 20.24 -0.13
CA VAL A 100 -3.50 19.64 1.14
C VAL A 100 -3.41 18.11 1.08
N LEU A 101 -3.65 17.50 -0.09
CA LEU A 101 -3.53 16.05 -0.29
C LEU A 101 -2.10 15.50 -0.05
N ASN A 102 -1.06 16.30 -0.27
CA ASN A 102 0.32 15.89 0.02
C ASN A 102 0.61 15.93 1.53
N ASN A 103 0.00 16.86 2.27
CA ASN A 103 0.03 16.80 3.73
C ASN A 103 -0.77 15.60 4.25
N ILE A 104 -1.85 15.23 3.57
CA ILE A 104 -2.66 14.07 3.92
C ILE A 104 -1.91 12.75 3.73
N HIS A 105 -1.00 12.66 2.74
CA HIS A 105 -0.15 11.48 2.54
C HIS A 105 0.60 11.07 3.82
N ARG A 106 1.03 12.04 4.63
CA ARG A 106 1.69 11.75 5.93
C ARG A 106 0.76 11.04 6.91
N TYR A 107 -0.52 11.39 6.94
CA TYR A 107 -1.50 10.76 7.83
C TYR A 107 -1.85 9.35 7.34
N PHE A 108 -1.97 9.18 6.02
CA PHE A 108 -2.12 7.85 5.44
C PHE A 108 -0.91 6.94 5.67
N LEU A 109 0.31 7.50 5.73
CA LEU A 109 1.50 6.74 6.12
C LEU A 109 1.34 6.17 7.54
N TYR A 110 0.90 6.97 8.51
CA TYR A 110 0.70 6.49 9.89
C TYR A 110 -0.37 5.40 9.97
N GLY A 111 -1.52 5.60 9.33
CA GLY A 111 -2.55 4.55 9.25
C GLY A 111 -2.03 3.29 8.55
N SER A 112 -1.26 3.45 7.47
CA SER A 112 -0.70 2.31 6.72
C SER A 112 0.35 1.55 7.52
N LEU A 113 1.12 2.20 8.40
CA LEU A 113 2.03 1.53 9.32
C LEU A 113 1.27 0.66 10.32
N ILE A 114 0.12 1.11 10.81
CA ILE A 114 -0.74 0.31 11.70
C ILE A 114 -1.26 -0.92 10.94
N VAL A 115 -1.84 -0.72 9.75
CA VAL A 115 -2.30 -1.83 8.89
C VAL A 115 -1.14 -2.81 8.60
N LEU A 116 0.06 -2.31 8.35
CA LEU A 116 1.23 -3.15 8.10
C LEU A 116 1.57 -4.06 9.30
N VAL A 117 1.40 -3.58 10.54
CA VAL A 117 1.60 -4.41 11.73
C VAL A 117 0.59 -5.56 11.78
N PHE A 118 -0.68 -5.30 11.45
CA PHE A 118 -1.70 -6.35 11.36
C PHE A 118 -1.39 -7.34 10.24
N LEU A 119 -0.93 -6.89 9.07
CA LEU A 119 -0.51 -7.80 8.00
C LEU A 119 0.66 -8.70 8.41
N TRP A 120 1.59 -8.21 9.24
CA TRP A 120 2.64 -9.04 9.82
C TRP A 120 2.09 -10.05 10.84
N TYR A 121 1.11 -9.65 11.65
CA TYR A 121 0.41 -10.54 12.57
C TYR A 121 -0.32 -11.66 11.82
N ASP A 122 -1.09 -11.33 10.77
CA ASP A 122 -1.80 -12.30 9.95
C ASP A 122 -0.81 -13.24 9.23
N THR A 123 0.32 -12.71 8.78
CA THR A 123 1.40 -13.54 8.22
C THR A 123 1.96 -14.50 9.27
N ALA A 124 2.10 -14.09 10.53
CA ALA A 124 2.54 -14.99 11.59
C ALA A 124 1.50 -16.11 11.85
N LEU A 125 0.21 -15.78 11.84
CA LEU A 125 -0.87 -16.77 11.95
C LEU A 125 -0.90 -17.75 10.76
N ALA A 126 -0.58 -17.27 9.56
CA ALA A 126 -0.46 -18.10 8.36
C ALA A 126 0.60 -19.21 8.51
N PHE A 127 1.62 -19.04 9.35
CA PHE A 127 2.62 -20.07 9.69
C PHE A 127 2.20 -21.01 10.82
N LEU A 128 0.99 -20.87 11.37
CA LEU A 128 0.48 -21.71 12.46
C LEU A 128 -0.75 -22.54 12.06
N PRO A 129 -0.76 -23.24 10.91
CA PRO A 129 -1.93 -24.01 10.49
C PRO A 129 -2.36 -24.99 11.60
N GLN A 130 -3.65 -24.98 11.94
CA GLN A 130 -4.23 -25.83 13.01
C GLN A 130 -3.59 -25.63 14.40
N GLY A 131 -2.93 -24.50 14.64
CA GLY A 131 -2.32 -24.15 15.93
C GLY A 131 -0.88 -24.67 16.12
N SER A 132 -0.30 -25.34 15.13
CA SER A 132 1.10 -25.78 15.13
C SER A 132 1.89 -25.10 14.04
N PHE A 133 3.20 -24.90 14.25
CA PHE A 133 4.07 -24.34 13.22
C PHE A 133 4.10 -25.24 11.98
N GLY A 134 3.84 -24.65 10.82
CA GLY A 134 3.84 -25.33 9.54
C GLY A 134 4.14 -24.36 8.41
N ILE A 135 4.70 -24.88 7.32
CA ILE A 135 4.99 -24.10 6.12
C ILE A 135 4.11 -24.62 5.00
N SER A 136 3.32 -23.72 4.45
CA SER A 136 2.41 -23.96 3.35
C SER A 136 2.72 -23.01 2.20
N LEU A 137 2.15 -23.29 1.03
CA LEU A 137 2.20 -22.35 -0.07
C LEU A 137 1.54 -21.01 0.32
N GLY A 138 0.41 -21.07 1.04
CA GLY A 138 -0.26 -19.88 1.57
C GLY A 138 0.64 -19.03 2.47
N SER A 139 1.33 -19.63 3.42
CA SER A 139 2.20 -18.88 4.36
C SER A 139 3.38 -18.19 3.66
N ILE A 140 3.95 -18.83 2.64
CA ILE A 140 4.99 -18.23 1.79
C ILE A 140 4.44 -17.05 0.98
N ILE A 141 3.25 -17.19 0.39
CA ILE A 141 2.59 -16.10 -0.36
C ILE A 141 2.35 -14.89 0.54
N PHE A 142 1.84 -15.12 1.76
CA PHE A 142 1.65 -14.06 2.76
C PHE A 142 2.96 -13.38 3.15
N LEU A 143 4.02 -14.15 3.39
CA LEU A 143 5.34 -13.63 3.74
C LEU A 143 5.93 -12.75 2.62
N ILE A 144 5.85 -13.21 1.37
CA ILE A 144 6.28 -12.43 0.20
C ILE A 144 5.48 -11.13 0.13
N ASN A 145 4.16 -11.22 0.30
CA ASN A 145 3.28 -10.07 0.23
C ASN A 145 3.60 -9.01 1.29
N VAL A 146 3.64 -9.38 2.56
CA VAL A 146 3.92 -8.43 3.65
C VAL A 146 5.33 -7.84 3.54
N SER A 147 6.29 -8.62 3.04
CA SER A 147 7.66 -8.15 2.78
C SER A 147 7.70 -7.09 1.67
N LEU A 148 6.98 -7.31 0.56
CA LEU A 148 6.89 -6.34 -0.55
C LEU A 148 6.12 -5.07 -0.13
N ILE A 149 5.05 -5.21 0.64
CA ILE A 149 4.33 -4.06 1.21
C ILE A 149 5.23 -3.28 2.19
N SER A 150 6.03 -3.99 3.00
CA SER A 150 7.03 -3.36 3.88
C SER A 150 8.07 -2.59 3.07
N ALA A 151 8.63 -3.18 2.01
CA ALA A 151 9.59 -2.51 1.13
C ALA A 151 8.99 -1.26 0.47
N TYR A 152 7.73 -1.31 0.04
CA TYR A 152 7.02 -0.14 -0.49
C TYR A 152 6.85 0.96 0.56
N THR A 153 6.45 0.60 1.78
CA THR A 153 6.24 1.57 2.87
C THR A 153 7.57 2.19 3.33
N LEU A 154 8.61 1.36 3.48
CA LEU A 154 9.95 1.79 3.90
C LEU A 154 10.65 2.63 2.83
N SER A 155 10.41 2.37 1.55
CA SER A 155 10.95 3.19 0.45
C SER A 155 10.25 4.55 0.30
N CYS A 156 9.23 4.87 1.11
CA CYS A 156 8.48 6.12 0.99
C CYS A 156 9.31 7.37 1.36
N HIS A 157 9.20 8.42 0.55
CA HIS A 157 9.83 9.71 0.83
C HIS A 157 9.36 10.33 2.15
N SER A 158 8.07 10.23 2.46
CA SER A 158 7.49 10.76 3.70
C SER A 158 8.10 10.10 4.94
N LEU A 159 8.32 8.78 4.91
CA LEU A 159 8.96 8.05 6.00
C LEU A 159 10.44 8.43 6.16
N ARG A 160 11.17 8.56 5.04
CA ARG A 160 12.56 9.04 5.05
C ARG A 160 12.67 10.41 5.70
N HIS A 161 11.75 11.32 5.36
CA HIS A 161 11.70 12.65 5.95
C HIS A 161 11.41 12.61 7.46
N LEU A 162 10.46 11.77 7.89
CA LEU A 162 10.14 11.57 9.32
C LEU A 162 11.35 11.09 10.14
N ILE A 163 12.15 10.18 9.58
CA ILE A 163 13.27 9.55 10.32
C ILE A 163 14.48 10.48 10.44
N GLY A 164 14.86 11.20 9.38
CA GLY A 164 16.07 12.03 9.39
C GLY A 164 16.02 13.30 8.56
N GLY A 165 14.97 13.53 7.78
CA GLY A 165 14.90 14.70 6.90
C GLY A 165 14.68 16.04 7.62
N GLN A 166 14.30 16.02 8.89
CA GLN A 166 14.06 17.22 9.71
C GLN A 166 15.26 17.63 10.60
N VAL A 167 16.42 17.02 10.40
CA VAL A 167 17.60 17.24 11.24
C VAL A 167 18.75 17.78 10.39
N ASP A 168 19.21 18.99 10.71
CA ASP A 168 20.32 19.64 10.00
C ASP A 168 21.69 19.18 10.53
N CYS A 169 21.77 18.78 11.80
CA CYS A 169 23.00 18.27 12.43
C CYS A 169 22.75 16.95 13.17
N TYR A 170 23.16 15.83 12.56
CA TYR A 170 23.03 14.50 13.18
C TYR A 170 23.93 14.33 14.42
N SER A 171 25.07 15.00 14.53
CA SER A 171 25.91 14.94 15.73
C SER A 171 25.34 15.73 16.91
N CYS A 172 24.37 16.63 16.66
CA CYS A 172 23.78 17.50 17.67
C CYS A 172 22.52 16.92 18.34
N VAL A 173 22.04 15.76 17.88
CA VAL A 173 20.80 15.14 18.37
C VAL A 173 21.05 13.75 18.95
N THR A 174 20.30 13.40 19.99
CA THR A 174 20.34 12.06 20.58
C THR A 174 20.04 11.00 19.53
N GLY A 175 20.90 9.98 19.46
CA GLY A 175 20.76 8.89 18.49
C GLY A 175 21.02 9.28 17.04
N GLY A 176 21.60 10.45 16.76
CA GLY A 176 21.72 10.93 15.38
C GLY A 176 22.56 10.07 14.43
N ASN A 177 23.55 9.32 14.94
CA ASN A 177 24.25 8.30 14.14
C ASN A 177 23.30 7.19 13.65
N ALA A 178 22.38 6.72 14.49
CA ALA A 178 21.38 5.73 14.10
C ALA A 178 20.38 6.32 13.09
N ARG A 179 19.91 7.57 13.32
CA ARG A 179 19.03 8.28 12.38
C ARG A 179 19.68 8.47 11.01
N ARG A 180 20.96 8.85 10.96
CA ARG A 180 21.74 8.98 9.72
C ARG A 180 21.85 7.65 8.97
N LYS A 181 22.16 6.56 9.67
CA LYS A 181 22.21 5.21 9.08
C LYS A 181 20.86 4.80 8.49
N ALA A 182 19.78 4.98 9.26
CA ALA A 182 18.43 4.69 8.80
C ALA A 182 18.03 5.54 7.59
N TYR A 183 18.28 6.86 7.63
CA TYR A 183 18.02 7.77 6.51
C TYR A 183 18.75 7.36 5.23
N ASN A 184 20.02 6.95 5.35
CA ASN A 184 20.81 6.47 4.21
C ASN A 184 20.24 5.18 3.62
N TRP A 185 19.88 4.21 4.46
CA TRP A 185 19.31 2.94 4.01
C TRP A 185 17.95 3.14 3.31
N LEU A 186 17.08 3.96 3.91
CA LEU A 186 15.79 4.33 3.30
C LEU A 186 15.99 5.12 2.01
N SER A 187 17.03 5.94 1.91
CA SER A 187 17.39 6.63 0.66
C SER A 187 17.80 5.67 -0.45
N VAL A 188 18.45 4.54 -0.13
CA VAL A 188 18.75 3.49 -1.10
C VAL A 188 17.45 2.84 -1.59
N LEU A 189 16.57 2.43 -0.67
CA LEU A 189 15.28 1.84 -1.02
C LEU A 189 14.39 2.79 -1.83
N ASN A 190 14.39 4.08 -1.48
CA ASN A 190 13.58 5.11 -2.14
C ASN A 190 13.89 5.26 -3.64
N ARG A 191 15.14 4.98 -4.07
CA ARG A 191 15.52 5.01 -5.50
C ARG A 191 14.65 4.10 -6.36
N GLN A 192 14.16 3.00 -5.79
CA GLN A 192 13.32 2.01 -6.45
C GLN A 192 11.86 2.05 -5.95
N HIS A 193 11.41 3.14 -5.33
CA HIS A 193 10.07 3.24 -4.76
C HIS A 193 8.95 2.87 -5.75
N ALA A 194 9.08 3.27 -7.03
CA ALA A 194 8.15 2.90 -8.08
C ALA A 194 8.09 1.37 -8.31
N LEU A 195 9.23 0.68 -8.29
CA LEU A 195 9.27 -0.78 -8.43
C LEU A 195 8.57 -1.46 -7.25
N TRP A 196 8.89 -1.06 -6.02
CA TRP A 196 8.25 -1.59 -4.81
C TRP A 196 6.73 -1.35 -4.81
N ALA A 197 6.28 -0.21 -5.35
CA ALA A 197 4.87 0.09 -5.51
C ALA A 197 4.16 -0.95 -6.41
N TRP A 198 4.73 -1.30 -7.56
CA TRP A 198 4.15 -2.32 -8.44
C TRP A 198 4.23 -3.73 -7.87
N LEU A 199 5.38 -4.12 -7.32
CA LEU A 199 5.56 -5.45 -6.73
C LEU A 199 4.57 -5.67 -5.58
N SER A 200 4.43 -4.70 -4.68
CA SER A 200 3.47 -4.77 -3.57
C SER A 200 2.01 -4.77 -4.03
N LEU A 201 1.70 -4.13 -5.16
CA LEU A 201 0.34 -4.11 -5.72
C LEU A 201 -0.04 -5.48 -6.27
N PHE A 202 0.87 -6.10 -7.05
CA PHE A 202 0.64 -7.42 -7.63
C PHE A 202 0.66 -8.52 -6.58
N SER A 203 1.58 -8.48 -5.61
CA SER A 203 1.62 -9.47 -4.54
C SER A 203 0.33 -9.48 -3.72
N LEU A 204 -0.21 -8.30 -3.43
CA LEU A 204 -1.44 -8.15 -2.67
C LEU A 204 -2.65 -8.66 -3.46
N LEU A 205 -2.69 -8.42 -4.77
CA LEU A 205 -3.73 -9.00 -5.65
C LEU A 205 -3.63 -10.53 -5.70
N ILE A 206 -2.43 -11.07 -5.85
CA ILE A 206 -2.20 -12.53 -5.86
C ILE A 206 -2.62 -13.16 -4.54
N THR A 207 -2.28 -12.52 -3.41
CA THR A 207 -2.64 -13.02 -2.08
C THR A 207 -4.14 -13.06 -1.88
N ASP A 208 -4.85 -11.98 -2.27
CA ASP A 208 -6.31 -11.94 -2.16
C ASP A 208 -6.98 -12.98 -3.07
N ILE A 209 -6.56 -13.08 -4.34
CA ILE A 209 -7.06 -14.11 -5.26
C ILE A 209 -6.80 -15.52 -4.72
N TYR A 210 -5.62 -15.76 -4.14
CA TYR A 210 -5.27 -17.05 -3.56
C TYR A 210 -6.24 -17.46 -2.44
N VAL A 211 -6.51 -16.56 -1.48
CA VAL A 211 -7.50 -16.80 -0.41
C VAL A 211 -8.89 -17.05 -1.00
N ARG A 212 -9.30 -16.31 -2.03
CA ARG A 212 -10.59 -16.52 -2.70
C ARG A 212 -10.69 -17.87 -3.39
N LEU A 213 -9.63 -18.35 -4.02
CA LEU A 213 -9.60 -19.67 -4.64
C LEU A 213 -9.71 -20.79 -3.61
N LEU A 214 -9.09 -20.63 -2.43
CA LEU A 214 -9.25 -21.56 -1.30
C LEU A 214 -10.69 -21.56 -0.78
N LEU A 215 -11.28 -20.37 -0.59
CA LEU A 215 -12.67 -20.22 -0.16
C LEU A 215 -13.69 -20.82 -1.15
N ALA A 216 -13.41 -20.71 -2.45
CA ALA A 216 -14.23 -21.31 -3.50
C ALA A 216 -14.04 -22.83 -3.63
N GLY A 217 -13.06 -23.42 -2.91
CA GLY A 217 -12.69 -24.83 -3.07
C GLY A 217 -12.08 -25.16 -4.44
N ALA A 218 -11.63 -24.14 -5.19
CA ALA A 218 -11.05 -24.33 -6.52
C ALA A 218 -9.61 -24.86 -6.44
N ILE A 219 -8.91 -24.55 -5.34
CA ILE A 219 -7.58 -25.07 -5.02
C ILE A 219 -7.55 -25.52 -3.56
N THR A 220 -6.58 -26.36 -3.21
CA THR A 220 -6.26 -26.70 -1.83
C THR A 220 -4.92 -26.09 -1.45
N ASP A 221 -4.75 -25.76 -0.16
CA ASP A 221 -3.49 -25.24 0.33
C ASP A 221 -2.45 -26.37 0.39
N LEU A 222 -1.32 -26.17 -0.28
CA LEU A 222 -0.25 -27.17 -0.38
C LEU A 222 0.65 -27.05 0.85
N ARG A 223 0.63 -28.06 1.71
CA ARG A 223 1.57 -28.16 2.84
C ARG A 223 2.92 -28.67 2.39
N ILE A 224 3.97 -27.96 2.82
CA ILE A 224 5.37 -28.29 2.55
C ILE A 224 6.00 -28.90 3.79
N LEU A 225 5.70 -28.35 4.98
CA LEU A 225 6.17 -28.80 6.28
C LEU A 225 5.05 -28.73 7.32
#